data_AF-A0A7J9KKJ5-F1
#
_entry.id   AF-A0A7J9KKJ5-F1
#
_cell.length_a   1.000
_cell.length_b   1.000
_cell.length_c   1.000
_cell.angle_alpha   90.00
_cell.angle_beta   90.00
_cell.angle_gamma   90.00
#
_symmetry.space_group_name_H-M   'P 1'
#
loop_
_entity.id
_entity.type
_entity.pdbx_description
1 polymer ?
#
loop_
_entity_poly.entity_id
_entity_poly.type
_entity_poly.pdbx_seq_one_letter_code
_entity_poly.pdbx_strand_id
1 'polypeptide(L)'
;MINLTKRYVSQPNKLSVLTLFLFTFLHTLTIASADASPKPYTPHDNIALNCGSTTNTTDLSGRSWISDNTIYLDQSSKVSVISTSPTEGDPIPYTTALLSRSQFTFSFKVTPGPKFIRLHFHPASYRAFNRSNAFFDVHIGGYTVLSNFSAALKADDLKLEVFYSEFCIYVDEEKLNILFNPNPNMPDSYAFINGIEIVSMPNNLYYSSDDDTGFKFVNQVNPYRILKNQALESLYRVNIGGRSISPTQDTGMYRSWSEDGEYVTNGGPSVLPVNLIISPSFSVIPNYSAPVPVYRTARTMGTNKTVNENYRLTWEFRVDSGFTYYVRLHFCEFQVEIREPGDRVFQIYIDNIVAEHQADVISWAGGNGVPVYRDYAVMIGRAGNEMKRNLSIALHPAPAWRTKYSDAILNGVEIFKLSNEGNLAGPNPQTIPISSPKISVPPPTRPKYSLRTAFLTVIGVVSSFIVVSALYILIFRPKSRGEGSSSWSQLSCKDYSSMDGSGKVYSSVGNHSKDTTSVADNKC
;
A
#
# COMPACT_ATOMS: atom_id res chain seq x y z
N MET A 1 -26.63 -58.60 73.51
CA MET A 1 -26.33 -58.96 72.11
C MET A 1 -27.52 -58.58 71.25
N ILE A 2 -27.33 -57.71 70.25
CA ILE A 2 -27.89 -57.75 68.88
C ILE A 2 -27.72 -56.35 68.25
N ASN A 3 -27.14 -56.36 67.04
CA ASN A 3 -26.65 -55.25 66.22
C ASN A 3 -27.72 -54.24 65.78
N LEU A 4 -27.34 -52.96 65.76
CA LEU A 4 -28.02 -51.91 64.98
C LEU A 4 -27.05 -51.33 63.96
N THR A 5 -27.24 -51.72 62.71
CA THR A 5 -26.51 -51.25 61.53
C THR A 5 -26.96 -49.83 61.18
N LYS A 6 -26.06 -48.84 61.23
CA LYS A 6 -26.26 -47.53 60.58
C LYS A 6 -25.37 -47.42 59.34
N ARG A 7 -26.01 -47.38 58.16
CA ARG A 7 -25.37 -47.01 56.88
C ARG A 7 -25.12 -45.50 56.86
N TYR A 8 -23.87 -45.10 56.61
CA TYR A 8 -23.53 -43.76 56.14
C TYR A 8 -23.52 -43.78 54.60
N VAL A 9 -24.32 -42.91 53.98
CA VAL A 9 -24.30 -42.65 52.53
C VAL A 9 -23.49 -41.37 52.33
N SER A 10 -22.38 -41.46 51.60
CA SER A 10 -21.57 -40.30 51.20
C SER A 10 -22.21 -39.59 50.00
N GLN A 11 -22.49 -38.29 50.13
CA GLN A 11 -22.83 -37.41 49.00
C GLN A 11 -21.58 -37.13 48.14
N PRO A 12 -21.68 -37.14 46.81
CA PRO A 12 -20.55 -36.79 45.94
C PRO A 12 -20.42 -35.27 45.75
N ASN A 13 -19.17 -34.81 45.81
CA ASN A 13 -18.72 -33.43 45.64
C ASN A 13 -19.12 -32.85 44.27
N LYS A 14 -20.10 -31.93 44.25
CA LYS A 14 -20.49 -31.10 43.09
C LYS A 14 -19.69 -29.79 42.97
N LEU A 15 -18.45 -29.75 43.45
CA LEU A 15 -17.64 -28.54 43.51
C LEU A 15 -16.29 -28.66 42.76
N SER A 16 -16.29 -29.27 41.58
CA SER A 16 -15.08 -29.42 40.75
C SER A 16 -15.24 -29.01 39.30
N VAL A 17 -16.46 -28.90 38.76
CA VAL A 17 -16.69 -28.64 37.33
C VAL A 17 -16.85 -27.15 37.05
N LEU A 18 -17.49 -26.39 37.95
CA LEU A 18 -17.75 -24.96 37.77
C LEU A 18 -16.45 -24.13 37.90
N THR A 19 -15.55 -24.51 38.79
CA THR A 19 -14.23 -23.90 38.97
C THR A 19 -13.30 -24.18 37.79
N LEU A 20 -13.40 -25.37 37.18
CA LEU A 20 -12.67 -25.70 35.95
C LEU A 20 -13.19 -24.89 34.76
N PHE A 21 -14.51 -24.69 34.67
CA PHE A 21 -15.15 -23.85 33.65
C PHE A 21 -14.81 -22.36 33.80
N LEU A 22 -14.73 -21.85 35.04
CA LEU A 22 -14.30 -20.48 35.30
C LEU A 22 -12.83 -20.26 34.94
N PHE A 23 -11.95 -21.25 35.19
CA PHE A 23 -10.54 -21.18 34.79
C PHE A 23 -10.36 -21.27 33.27
N THR A 24 -11.11 -22.13 32.57
CA THR A 24 -11.07 -22.18 31.10
C THR A 24 -11.69 -20.95 30.48
N PHE A 25 -12.75 -20.39 31.06
CA PHE A 25 -13.37 -19.14 30.60
C PHE A 25 -12.50 -17.90 30.86
N LEU A 26 -11.76 -17.85 31.97
CA LEU A 26 -10.78 -16.80 32.22
C LEU A 26 -9.56 -16.95 31.31
N HIS A 27 -9.12 -18.18 31.01
CA HIS A 27 -8.06 -18.42 30.03
C HIS A 27 -8.49 -18.08 28.60
N THR A 28 -9.73 -18.37 28.19
CA THR A 28 -10.24 -17.94 26.88
C THR A 28 -10.48 -16.44 26.82
N LEU A 29 -10.84 -15.77 27.92
CA LEU A 29 -10.87 -14.30 27.96
C LEU A 29 -9.48 -13.67 27.90
N THR A 30 -8.43 -14.30 28.45
CA THR A 30 -7.05 -13.82 28.29
C THR A 30 -6.45 -14.11 26.91
N ILE A 31 -7.06 -14.98 26.11
CA ILE A 31 -6.65 -15.26 24.72
C ILE A 31 -7.48 -14.41 23.72
N ALA A 32 -8.56 -13.76 24.16
CA ALA A 32 -9.37 -12.86 23.34
C ALA A 32 -8.82 -11.42 23.23
N SER A 33 -7.55 -11.20 23.54
CA SER A 33 -6.88 -9.90 23.39
C SER A 33 -5.53 -10.05 22.68
N ALA A 34 -5.55 -10.12 21.35
CA ALA A 34 -4.64 -9.41 20.45
C ALA A 34 -4.84 -9.87 18.98
N ASP A 35 -6.01 -9.63 18.41
CA ASP A 35 -6.10 -9.37 16.95
C ASP A 35 -5.68 -7.90 16.68
N ALA A 36 -4.63 -7.47 17.37
CA ALA A 36 -4.04 -6.17 17.19
C ALA A 36 -3.17 -6.28 15.93
N SER A 37 -3.75 -5.92 14.79
CA SER A 37 -2.94 -5.53 13.64
C SER A 37 -1.79 -4.66 14.16
N PRO A 38 -0.53 -4.98 13.80
CA PRO A 38 0.62 -4.29 14.36
C PRO A 38 0.42 -2.78 14.26
N LYS A 39 0.56 -2.07 15.39
CA LYS A 39 0.37 -0.62 15.42
C LYS A 39 1.33 0.02 14.41
N PRO A 40 0.82 0.88 13.50
CA PRO A 40 1.66 1.64 12.59
C PRO A 40 2.70 2.48 13.35
N TYR A 41 3.82 2.78 12.69
CA TYR A 41 4.78 3.72 13.21
C TYR A 41 4.13 5.12 13.33
N THR A 42 4.41 5.82 14.43
CA THR A 42 3.94 7.20 14.62
C THR A 42 5.11 8.14 14.37
N PRO A 43 5.15 8.84 13.23
CA PRO A 43 6.25 9.74 12.91
C PRO A 43 6.27 10.96 13.85
N HIS A 44 7.46 11.34 14.32
CA HIS A 44 7.65 12.55 15.14
C HIS A 44 7.26 13.82 14.38
N ASP A 45 7.73 13.94 13.14
CA ASP A 45 7.30 14.98 12.19
C ASP A 45 6.42 14.37 11.11
N ASN A 46 5.25 14.95 10.86
CA ASN A 46 4.37 14.61 9.74
C ASN A 46 3.79 15.89 9.14
N ILE A 47 4.51 16.44 8.18
CA ILE A 47 4.18 17.70 7.51
C ILE A 47 3.78 17.36 6.06
N ALA A 48 2.64 17.89 5.61
CA ALA A 48 2.21 17.87 4.22
C ALA A 48 1.81 19.28 3.82
N LEU A 49 2.59 19.91 2.94
CA LEU A 49 2.46 21.29 2.53
C LEU A 49 1.81 21.36 1.13
N ASN A 50 0.68 22.04 1.02
CA ASN A 50 0.06 22.37 -0.25
C ASN A 50 0.57 23.72 -0.75
N CYS A 51 1.48 23.69 -1.72
CA CYS A 51 2.21 24.88 -2.17
C CYS A 51 1.33 25.74 -3.08
N GLY A 52 1.30 27.05 -2.80
CA GLY A 52 0.44 28.01 -3.48
C GLY A 52 -1.01 28.03 -3.01
N SER A 53 -1.39 27.20 -2.04
CA SER A 53 -2.72 27.24 -1.41
C SER A 53 -2.75 28.26 -0.27
N THR A 54 -3.84 29.03 -0.17
CA THR A 54 -4.05 29.99 0.93
C THR A 54 -4.76 29.39 2.14
N THR A 55 -5.37 28.22 1.98
CA THR A 55 -6.13 27.53 3.02
C THR A 55 -5.66 26.09 3.18
N ASN A 56 -5.82 25.55 4.39
CA ASN A 56 -5.59 24.12 4.60
C ASN A 56 -6.61 23.31 3.79
N THR A 57 -6.15 22.20 3.23
CA THR A 57 -6.94 21.30 2.39
C THR A 57 -6.85 19.88 2.92
N THR A 58 -7.79 19.02 2.52
CA THR A 58 -7.75 17.59 2.86
C THR A 58 -7.89 16.80 1.58
N ASP A 59 -6.97 15.87 1.36
CA ASP A 59 -6.97 15.03 0.17
C ASP A 59 -8.07 13.94 0.27
N LEU A 60 -8.34 13.24 -0.82
CA LEU A 60 -9.34 12.16 -0.91
C LEU A 60 -9.02 10.98 0.03
N SER A 61 -7.77 10.86 0.46
CA SER A 61 -7.33 9.86 1.42
C SER A 61 -7.57 10.27 2.88
N GLY A 62 -7.99 11.52 3.11
CA GLY A 62 -8.25 12.09 4.43
C GLY A 62 -7.01 12.73 5.08
N ARG A 63 -5.89 12.85 4.38
CA ARG A 63 -4.68 13.52 4.91
C ARG A 63 -4.86 15.03 4.82
N SER A 64 -4.54 15.72 5.92
CA SER A 64 -4.56 17.17 5.97
C SER A 64 -3.27 17.74 5.39
N TRP A 65 -3.43 18.75 4.53
CA TRP A 65 -2.36 19.51 3.91
C TRP A 65 -2.45 20.97 4.37
N ILE A 66 -1.35 21.52 4.89
CA ILE A 66 -1.28 22.90 5.38
C ILE A 66 -0.98 23.88 4.23
N SER A 67 -1.47 25.12 4.33
CA SER A 67 -1.12 26.20 3.41
C SER A 67 0.29 26.75 3.65
N ASP A 68 0.89 27.29 2.58
CA ASP A 68 2.25 27.83 2.60
C ASP A 68 2.39 29.20 3.26
N ASN A 69 1.26 29.84 3.63
CA ASN A 69 1.22 31.09 4.40
C ASN A 69 1.96 31.04 5.75
N THR A 70 2.22 29.84 6.28
CA THR A 70 2.77 29.62 7.63
C THR A 70 4.26 29.29 7.67
N ILE A 71 4.90 29.10 6.51
CA ILE A 71 6.28 28.61 6.43
C ILE A 71 7.23 29.75 6.06
N TYR A 72 8.39 29.83 6.73
CA TYR A 72 9.42 30.86 6.51
C TYR A 72 9.98 30.76 5.09
N LEU A 73 9.31 31.44 4.17
CA LEU A 73 9.65 31.60 2.78
C LEU A 73 10.40 32.92 2.63
N ASP A 74 11.62 32.92 2.10
CA ASP A 74 12.30 34.17 1.73
C ASP A 74 11.55 34.81 0.55
N GLN A 75 10.75 35.86 0.78
CA GLN A 75 9.59 36.25 -0.06
C GLN A 75 9.92 36.94 -1.39
N SER A 76 11.18 37.11 -1.78
CA SER A 76 11.50 37.83 -3.03
C SER A 76 11.09 37.00 -4.28
N SER A 77 10.17 37.55 -5.10
CA SER A 77 9.92 37.13 -6.50
C SER A 77 9.11 35.84 -6.74
N LYS A 78 8.19 35.45 -5.84
CA LYS A 78 7.38 34.22 -6.00
C LYS A 78 5.97 34.51 -6.50
N VAL A 79 5.41 33.56 -7.25
CA VAL A 79 4.01 33.61 -7.70
C VAL A 79 3.33 32.30 -7.30
N SER A 80 2.22 32.39 -6.57
CA SER A 80 1.32 31.27 -6.30
C SER A 80 0.23 31.24 -7.36
N VAL A 81 0.03 30.09 -8.02
CA VAL A 81 -0.91 29.95 -9.14
C VAL A 81 -1.78 28.71 -8.97
N ILE A 82 -3.05 28.85 -9.34
CA ILE A 82 -3.99 27.72 -9.46
C ILE A 82 -3.77 27.04 -10.81
N SER A 83 -3.48 25.74 -10.77
CA SER A 83 -3.39 24.84 -11.92
C SER A 83 -4.76 24.31 -12.33
N THR A 84 -4.85 23.72 -13.53
CA THR A 84 -5.92 22.77 -13.82
C THR A 84 -5.81 21.57 -12.88
N SER A 85 -6.93 20.99 -12.48
CA SER A 85 -6.91 19.72 -11.72
C SER A 85 -6.41 18.59 -12.64
N PRO A 86 -5.67 17.60 -12.09
CA PRO A 86 -5.41 16.37 -12.84
C PRO A 86 -6.73 15.67 -13.20
N THR A 87 -6.73 14.95 -14.31
CA THR A 87 -7.90 14.23 -14.83
C THR A 87 -8.21 12.97 -14.03
N GLU A 88 -7.18 12.34 -13.46
CA GLU A 88 -7.27 11.14 -12.64
C GLU A 88 -6.55 11.32 -11.31
N GLY A 89 -7.06 10.64 -10.27
CA GLY A 89 -6.46 10.65 -8.94
C GLY A 89 -6.88 11.84 -8.09
N ASP A 90 -6.08 12.09 -7.05
CA ASP A 90 -6.34 13.15 -6.09
C ASP A 90 -5.95 14.52 -6.65
N PRO A 91 -6.85 15.52 -6.65
CA PRO A 91 -6.48 16.87 -7.06
C PRO A 91 -5.55 17.57 -6.06
N ILE A 92 -5.47 17.14 -4.80
CA ILE A 92 -4.62 17.75 -3.78
C ILE A 92 -3.33 16.92 -3.66
N PRO A 93 -2.13 17.54 -3.69
CA PRO A 93 -1.82 18.98 -3.71
C PRO A 93 -1.63 19.58 -5.13
N TYR A 94 -2.12 18.92 -6.18
CA TYR A 94 -1.75 19.22 -7.57
C TYR A 94 -2.56 20.33 -8.26
N THR A 95 -3.56 20.90 -7.59
CA THR A 95 -4.38 22.02 -8.10
C THR A 95 -3.74 23.39 -7.89
N THR A 96 -2.70 23.50 -7.07
CA THR A 96 -1.95 24.74 -6.85
C THR A 96 -0.46 24.48 -6.99
N ALA A 97 0.29 25.53 -7.32
CA ALA A 97 1.74 25.48 -7.35
C ALA A 97 2.34 26.80 -6.85
N LEU A 98 3.47 26.68 -6.17
CA LEU A 98 4.39 27.80 -5.94
C LEU A 98 5.48 27.76 -7.01
N LEU A 99 5.71 28.88 -7.69
CA LEU A 99 6.66 28.94 -8.80
C LEU A 99 7.40 30.29 -8.85
N SER A 100 8.63 30.27 -9.35
CA SER A 100 9.47 31.46 -9.48
C SER A 100 10.55 31.30 -10.55
N ARG A 101 10.91 32.42 -11.19
CA ARG A 101 12.08 32.56 -12.08
C ARG A 101 13.36 32.88 -11.30
N SER A 102 13.24 33.12 -10.00
CA SER A 102 14.35 33.33 -9.08
C SER A 102 14.46 32.14 -8.12
N GLN A 103 15.63 31.98 -7.51
CA GLN A 103 15.80 30.96 -6.48
C GLN A 103 14.85 31.20 -5.30
N PHE A 104 14.36 30.11 -4.70
CA PHE A 104 13.56 30.19 -3.47
C PHE A 104 13.82 29.00 -2.56
N THR A 105 13.73 29.25 -1.25
CA THR A 105 13.97 28.25 -0.22
C THR A 105 12.76 28.11 0.69
N PHE A 106 12.48 26.87 1.11
CA PHE A 106 11.64 26.55 2.26
C PHE A 106 12.53 26.18 3.44
N SER A 107 12.19 26.69 4.62
CA SER A 107 12.81 26.32 5.88
C SER A 107 11.79 25.69 6.82
N PHE A 108 11.99 24.43 7.16
CA PHE A 108 11.13 23.67 8.07
C PHE A 108 11.85 23.47 9.41
N LYS A 109 11.11 23.64 10.52
CA LYS A 109 11.56 23.18 11.84
C LYS A 109 11.15 21.72 11.97
N VAL A 110 12.13 20.83 12.16
CA VAL A 110 11.94 19.37 12.23
C VAL A 110 12.79 18.80 13.35
N THR A 111 12.43 17.61 13.83
CA THR A 111 13.29 16.88 14.79
C THR A 111 14.54 16.33 14.08
N PRO A 112 15.68 16.15 14.77
CA PRO A 112 16.82 15.46 14.21
C PRO A 112 16.51 14.00 13.83
N GLY A 113 17.30 13.42 12.94
CA GLY A 113 17.15 12.05 12.48
C GLY A 113 16.57 11.94 11.07
N PRO A 114 16.36 10.73 10.58
CA PRO A 114 16.05 10.50 9.18
C PRO A 114 14.61 10.86 8.83
N LYS A 115 14.43 11.41 7.62
CA LYS A 115 13.15 11.87 7.07
C LYS A 115 12.92 11.32 5.68
N PHE A 116 11.70 10.89 5.39
CA PHE A 116 11.17 10.85 4.03
C PHE A 116 10.80 12.26 3.61
N ILE A 117 11.26 12.68 2.44
CA ILE A 117 10.94 13.96 1.84
C ILE A 117 10.36 13.69 0.46
N ARG A 118 9.10 14.07 0.23
CA ARG A 118 8.42 13.88 -1.06
C ARG A 118 8.15 15.21 -1.71
N LEU A 119 8.58 15.35 -2.96
CA LEU A 119 8.34 16.52 -3.78
C LEU A 119 7.29 16.18 -4.84
N HIS A 120 6.13 16.83 -4.77
CA HIS A 120 4.98 16.58 -5.63
C HIS A 120 4.95 17.55 -6.82
N PHE A 121 4.82 17.00 -8.03
CA PHE A 121 4.86 17.74 -9.28
C PHE A 121 3.64 17.43 -10.16
N HIS A 122 3.03 18.49 -10.66
CA HIS A 122 2.05 18.49 -11.75
C HIS A 122 2.57 19.42 -12.85
N PRO A 123 3.33 18.90 -13.84
CA PRO A 123 3.84 19.72 -14.93
C PRO A 123 2.73 20.12 -15.89
N ALA A 124 2.16 21.30 -15.65
CA ALA A 124 1.18 21.97 -16.50
C ALA A 124 1.72 23.33 -16.97
N SER A 125 1.00 24.00 -17.87
CA SER A 125 1.27 25.40 -18.20
C SER A 125 0.52 26.32 -17.22
N TYR A 126 1.26 27.15 -16.50
CA TYR A 126 0.74 28.04 -15.46
C TYR A 126 0.73 29.49 -15.94
N ARG A 127 -0.36 29.93 -16.59
CA ARG A 127 -0.48 31.30 -17.14
C ARG A 127 0.73 31.68 -18.02
N ALA A 128 1.61 32.57 -17.53
CA ALA A 128 2.81 33.05 -18.21
C ALA A 128 4.03 32.11 -18.09
N PHE A 129 3.87 30.95 -17.44
CA PHE A 129 4.90 29.95 -17.23
C PHE A 129 4.58 28.72 -18.08
N ASN A 130 5.34 28.53 -19.16
CA ASN A 130 5.13 27.42 -20.08
C ASN A 130 5.62 26.10 -19.45
N ARG A 131 4.85 25.02 -19.56
CA ARG A 131 5.23 23.66 -19.13
C ARG A 131 6.66 23.27 -19.54
N SER A 132 7.08 23.63 -20.76
CA SER A 132 8.39 23.24 -21.31
C SER A 132 9.57 23.97 -20.70
N ASN A 133 9.37 25.09 -20.00
CA ASN A 133 10.49 25.94 -19.55
C ASN A 133 10.91 25.64 -18.10
N ALA A 134 10.21 24.73 -17.42
CA ALA A 134 10.52 24.32 -16.06
C ALA A 134 11.76 23.43 -16.03
N PHE A 135 12.92 24.05 -15.82
CA PHE A 135 14.21 23.37 -15.63
C PHE A 135 14.90 23.98 -14.43
N PHE A 136 15.20 23.16 -13.44
CA PHE A 136 15.72 23.68 -12.18
C PHE A 136 16.48 22.60 -11.41
N ASP A 137 17.30 23.06 -10.48
CA ASP A 137 17.93 22.21 -9.48
C ASP A 137 17.11 22.24 -8.20
N VAL A 138 17.17 21.15 -7.44
CA VAL A 138 16.66 21.09 -6.08
C VAL A 138 17.75 20.60 -5.14
N HIS A 139 17.98 21.37 -4.08
CA HIS A 139 18.93 21.06 -3.03
C HIS A 139 18.18 20.84 -1.72
N ILE A 140 18.51 19.78 -1.00
CA ILE A 140 17.94 19.48 0.32
C ILE A 140 19.10 19.33 1.29
N GLY A 141 19.22 20.26 2.25
CA GLY A 141 20.40 20.34 3.10
C GLY A 141 21.68 20.46 2.26
N GLY A 142 22.63 19.54 2.45
CA GLY A 142 23.88 19.47 1.68
C GLY A 142 23.83 18.66 0.38
N TYR A 143 22.65 18.16 -0.03
CA TYR A 143 22.52 17.24 -1.15
C TYR A 143 21.86 17.88 -2.37
N THR A 144 22.40 17.62 -3.56
CA THR A 144 21.73 17.91 -4.84
C THR A 144 20.85 16.72 -5.20
N VAL A 145 19.53 16.87 -5.02
CA VAL A 145 18.58 15.77 -5.25
C VAL A 145 18.04 15.74 -6.69
N LEU A 146 17.99 16.90 -7.34
CA LEU A 146 17.58 17.08 -8.73
C LEU A 146 18.49 18.12 -9.37
N SER A 147 18.93 17.89 -10.61
CA SER A 147 19.77 18.84 -11.35
C SER A 147 19.35 18.93 -12.81
N ASN A 148 19.25 20.16 -13.32
CA ASN A 148 18.69 20.50 -14.62
C ASN A 148 17.37 19.73 -14.90
N PHE A 149 16.56 19.57 -13.86
CA PHE A 149 15.44 18.66 -13.85
C PHE A 149 14.25 19.25 -14.58
N SER A 150 13.64 18.45 -15.46
CA SER A 150 12.35 18.77 -16.07
C SER A 150 11.27 17.82 -15.59
N ALA A 151 10.35 18.35 -14.78
CA ALA A 151 9.16 17.60 -14.37
C ALA A 151 8.32 17.16 -15.56
N ALA A 152 8.25 17.98 -16.61
CA ALA A 152 7.52 17.67 -17.84
C ALA A 152 8.09 16.44 -18.55
N LEU A 153 9.40 16.40 -18.78
CA LEU A 153 10.05 15.25 -19.41
C LEU A 153 9.91 13.98 -18.57
N LYS A 154 9.99 14.08 -17.24
CA LYS A 154 9.78 12.94 -16.34
C LYS A 154 8.33 12.45 -16.37
N ALA A 155 7.35 13.33 -16.34
CA ALA A 155 5.93 12.98 -16.46
C ALA A 155 5.62 12.30 -17.80
N ASP A 156 6.16 12.81 -18.91
CA ASP A 156 5.96 12.26 -20.24
C ASP A 156 6.56 10.85 -20.39
N ASP A 157 7.75 10.61 -19.81
CA ASP A 157 8.40 9.28 -19.75
C ASP A 157 7.59 8.28 -18.92
N LEU A 158 7.06 8.72 -17.78
CA LEU A 158 6.22 7.91 -16.89
C LEU A 158 4.79 7.74 -17.39
N LYS A 159 4.36 8.54 -18.38
CA LYS A 159 2.96 8.65 -18.84
C LYS A 159 1.99 8.99 -17.70
N LEU A 160 2.41 9.88 -16.80
CA LEU A 160 1.63 10.34 -15.65
C LEU A 160 1.38 11.84 -15.75
N GLU A 161 0.19 12.30 -15.36
CA GLU A 161 -0.08 13.73 -15.23
C GLU A 161 0.57 14.32 -13.98
N VAL A 162 0.62 13.53 -12.91
CA VAL A 162 1.18 13.93 -11.60
C VAL A 162 2.07 12.82 -11.06
N PHE A 163 3.11 13.21 -10.34
CA PHE A 163 3.98 12.26 -9.65
C PHE A 163 4.67 12.93 -8.46
N TYR A 164 5.29 12.13 -7.61
CA TYR A 164 6.22 12.63 -6.61
C TYR A 164 7.58 11.94 -6.73
N SER A 165 8.63 12.63 -6.27
CA SER A 165 9.95 12.01 -6.05
C SER A 165 10.20 11.93 -4.55
N GLU A 166 10.60 10.76 -4.05
CA GLU A 166 10.80 10.48 -2.63
C GLU A 166 12.28 10.32 -2.31
N PHE A 167 12.74 11.05 -1.30
CA PHE A 167 14.12 11.02 -0.81
C PHE A 167 14.16 10.64 0.66
N CYS A 168 15.19 9.90 1.08
CA CYS A 168 15.50 9.69 2.49
C CYS A 168 16.77 10.48 2.83
N ILE A 169 16.66 11.42 3.77
CA ILE A 169 17.79 12.27 4.19
C ILE A 169 17.86 12.30 5.72
N TYR A 170 19.06 12.14 6.27
CA TYR A 170 19.33 12.38 7.68
C TYR A 170 19.47 13.88 7.94
N VAL A 171 18.75 14.38 8.95
CA VAL A 171 18.82 15.79 9.37
C VAL A 171 19.50 15.85 10.73
N ASP A 172 20.69 16.46 10.81
CA ASP A 172 21.45 16.59 12.07
C ASP A 172 20.93 17.72 12.95
N GLU A 173 20.40 18.79 12.35
CA GLU A 173 19.92 19.99 13.03
C GLU A 173 18.38 20.01 13.14
N GLU A 174 17.83 20.87 13.99
CA GLU A 174 16.37 21.07 14.07
C GLU A 174 15.77 21.84 12.87
N LYS A 175 16.52 21.97 11.78
CA LYS A 175 16.15 22.77 10.61
C LYS A 175 16.48 22.04 9.32
N LEU A 176 15.51 21.98 8.42
CA LEU A 176 15.65 21.44 7.07
C LEU A 176 15.38 22.53 6.04
N ASN A 177 16.35 22.77 5.16
CA ASN A 177 16.21 23.70 4.05
C ASN A 177 16.04 22.95 2.73
N ILE A 178 15.06 23.38 1.92
CA ILE A 178 14.83 22.89 0.57
C ILE A 178 14.91 24.09 -0.39
N LEU A 179 15.96 24.13 -1.20
CA LEU A 179 16.24 25.20 -2.16
C LEU A 179 15.88 24.75 -3.57
N PHE A 180 15.11 25.57 -4.26
CA PHE A 180 14.77 25.43 -5.67
C PHE A 180 15.50 26.51 -6.45
N ASN A 181 16.27 26.11 -7.46
CA ASN A 181 17.10 27.02 -8.25
C ASN A 181 16.81 26.86 -9.76
N PRO A 182 16.08 27.79 -10.39
CA PRO A 182 15.86 27.81 -11.84
C PRO A 182 17.16 27.79 -12.64
N ASN A 183 17.16 27.17 -13.82
CA ASN A 183 18.36 27.09 -14.64
C ASN A 183 18.74 28.50 -15.20
N PRO A 184 19.88 29.08 -14.79
CA PRO A 184 20.25 30.43 -15.20
C PRO A 184 20.65 30.54 -16.68
N ASN A 185 20.96 29.41 -17.32
CA ASN A 185 21.41 29.37 -18.71
C ASN A 185 20.25 29.36 -19.72
N MET A 186 19.00 29.23 -19.26
CA MET A 186 17.82 29.24 -20.12
C MET A 186 16.97 30.48 -19.86
N PRO A 187 16.82 31.37 -20.85
CA PRO A 187 15.85 32.45 -20.78
C PRO A 187 14.47 31.87 -20.48
N ASP A 188 13.76 32.49 -19.56
CA ASP A 188 12.45 32.06 -19.09
C ASP A 188 12.36 30.78 -18.26
N SER A 189 13.50 30.22 -17.84
CA SER A 189 13.46 29.08 -16.93
C SER A 189 12.87 29.46 -15.57
N TYR A 190 12.18 28.51 -14.96
CA TYR A 190 11.56 28.66 -13.64
C TYR A 190 11.56 27.34 -12.90
N ALA A 191 11.45 27.43 -11.58
CA ALA A 191 11.24 26.31 -10.69
C ALA A 191 9.80 26.36 -10.16
N PHE A 192 9.23 25.18 -9.92
CA PHE A 192 7.89 25.07 -9.32
C PHE A 192 7.78 23.82 -8.45
N ILE A 193 6.80 23.85 -7.55
CA ILE A 193 6.45 22.71 -6.71
C ILE A 193 4.96 22.80 -6.35
N ASN A 194 4.25 21.66 -6.37
CA ASN A 194 2.83 21.59 -6.01
C ASN A 194 2.64 21.22 -4.54
N GLY A 195 3.46 20.30 -4.02
CA GLY A 195 3.40 19.92 -2.62
C GLY A 195 4.71 19.36 -2.09
N ILE A 196 4.89 19.45 -0.78
CA ILE A 196 6.06 18.91 -0.08
C ILE A 196 5.57 18.10 1.12
N GLU A 197 5.99 16.85 1.23
CA GLU A 197 5.79 16.06 2.45
C GLU A 197 7.12 15.84 3.17
N ILE A 198 7.10 15.92 4.49
CA ILE A 198 8.21 15.58 5.37
C ILE A 198 7.67 14.65 6.45
N VAL A 199 8.10 13.40 6.43
CA VAL A 199 7.65 12.37 7.37
C VAL A 199 8.87 11.77 8.06
N SER A 200 8.90 11.82 9.39
CA SER A 200 9.94 11.16 10.17
C SER A 200 9.95 9.66 9.93
N MET A 201 11.14 9.07 9.92
CA MET A 201 11.30 7.62 9.84
C MET A 201 12.17 7.08 10.99
N PRO A 202 12.05 5.79 11.32
CA PRO A 202 12.91 5.16 12.33
C PRO A 202 14.39 5.25 11.96
N ASN A 203 15.27 5.46 12.95
CA ASN A 203 16.72 5.61 12.74
C ASN A 203 17.33 4.46 11.93
N ASN A 204 16.98 3.22 12.28
CA ASN A 204 17.61 2.03 11.73
C ASN A 204 16.73 1.33 10.67
N LEU A 205 15.86 2.10 9.97
CA LEU A 205 15.05 1.52 8.89
C LEU A 205 15.90 1.25 7.63
N TYR A 206 16.69 2.23 7.21
CA TYR A 206 17.60 2.14 6.06
C TYR A 206 19.03 2.58 6.38
N TYR A 207 19.23 3.43 7.38
CA TYR A 207 20.56 3.86 7.81
C TYR A 207 21.15 2.83 8.78
N SER A 208 22.43 2.52 8.61
CA SER A 208 23.16 1.62 9.50
C SER A 208 23.39 2.28 10.86
N SER A 209 23.15 1.53 11.94
CA SER A 209 23.57 1.94 13.28
C SER A 209 25.10 1.89 13.40
N ASP A 210 25.66 2.50 14.45
CA ASP A 210 27.11 2.60 14.62
C ASP A 210 27.79 1.23 14.80
N ASP A 211 27.07 0.27 15.39
CA ASP A 211 27.44 -1.13 15.62
C ASP A 211 27.06 -2.10 14.49
N ASP A 212 26.36 -1.63 13.46
CA ASP A 212 25.96 -2.45 12.31
C ASP A 212 27.19 -2.90 11.50
N THR A 213 27.30 -4.21 11.27
CA THR A 213 28.34 -4.81 10.42
C THR A 213 28.14 -4.53 8.93
N GLY A 214 26.98 -4.01 8.54
CA GLY A 214 26.59 -3.75 7.18
C GLY A 214 26.03 -4.98 6.47
N PHE A 215 25.71 -4.81 5.19
CA PHE A 215 25.09 -5.82 4.34
C PHE A 215 25.93 -6.08 3.07
N LYS A 216 25.57 -7.10 2.30
CA LYS A 216 26.41 -7.56 1.20
C LYS A 216 26.45 -6.56 0.06
N PHE A 217 27.65 -6.20 -0.39
CA PHE A 217 27.84 -5.54 -1.67
C PHE A 217 28.07 -6.62 -2.75
N VAL A 218 27.17 -6.68 -3.73
CA VAL A 218 27.21 -7.63 -4.83
C VAL A 218 28.52 -7.48 -5.60
N ASN A 219 29.27 -8.58 -5.74
CA ASN A 219 30.58 -8.62 -6.38
C ASN A 219 31.70 -7.83 -5.65
N GLN A 220 31.55 -7.57 -4.34
CA GLN A 220 32.64 -7.06 -3.51
C GLN A 220 32.78 -7.89 -2.23
N VAL A 221 33.96 -7.81 -1.61
CA VAL A 221 34.29 -8.56 -0.39
C VAL A 221 33.80 -7.83 0.86
N ASN A 222 33.92 -6.51 0.89
CA ASN A 222 33.60 -5.71 2.06
C ASN A 222 32.09 -5.48 2.17
N PRO A 223 31.51 -5.57 3.38
CA PRO A 223 30.13 -5.19 3.59
C PRO A 223 29.94 -3.68 3.35
N TYR A 224 28.73 -3.31 2.97
CA TYR A 224 28.31 -1.94 2.75
C TYR A 224 27.45 -1.45 3.91
N ARG A 225 27.59 -0.17 4.25
CA ARG A 225 26.80 0.51 5.28
C ARG A 225 26.25 1.80 4.69
N ILE A 226 25.01 2.12 5.04
CA ILE A 226 24.39 3.39 4.66
C ILE A 226 24.57 4.35 5.83
N LEU A 227 25.49 5.29 5.66
CA LEU A 227 25.84 6.24 6.70
C LEU A 227 24.93 7.47 6.68
N LYS A 228 24.86 8.20 7.80
CA LYS A 228 24.02 9.40 7.96
C LYS A 228 24.34 10.52 6.95
N ASN A 229 25.55 10.52 6.40
CA ASN A 229 26.00 11.47 5.38
C ASN A 229 25.71 11.02 3.92
N GLN A 230 24.83 10.03 3.74
CA GLN A 230 24.36 9.61 2.42
C GLN A 230 22.88 9.88 2.28
N ALA A 231 22.46 10.45 1.15
CA ALA A 231 21.06 10.60 0.79
C ALA A 231 20.62 9.44 -0.10
N LEU A 232 19.33 9.09 -0.03
CA LEU A 232 18.73 8.03 -0.84
C LEU A 232 17.58 8.61 -1.67
N GLU A 233 17.42 8.19 -2.93
CA GLU A 233 16.21 8.40 -3.73
C GLU A 233 15.47 7.06 -3.86
N SER A 234 14.21 6.99 -3.41
CA SER A 234 13.37 5.81 -3.61
C SER A 234 12.88 5.77 -5.05
N LEU A 235 13.26 4.73 -5.79
CA LEU A 235 12.86 4.55 -7.18
C LEU A 235 11.73 3.55 -7.34
N TYR A 236 11.80 2.43 -6.62
CA TYR A 236 10.82 1.36 -6.72
C TYR A 236 10.50 0.82 -5.34
N ARG A 237 9.21 0.56 -5.12
CA ARG A 237 8.68 -0.12 -3.94
C ARG A 237 7.51 -0.97 -4.39
N VAL A 238 7.70 -2.29 -4.40
CA VAL A 238 6.87 -3.24 -5.14
C VAL A 238 6.33 -4.32 -4.20
N ASN A 239 5.03 -4.51 -4.22
CA ASN A 239 4.32 -5.60 -3.55
C ASN A 239 4.23 -6.80 -4.51
N ILE A 240 5.10 -7.80 -4.31
CA ILE A 240 5.26 -8.89 -5.27
C ILE A 240 4.07 -9.84 -5.19
N GLY A 241 3.38 -10.04 -6.33
CA GLY A 241 2.20 -10.90 -6.41
C GLY A 241 0.96 -10.35 -5.71
N GLY A 242 1.03 -9.13 -5.17
CA GLY A 242 -0.07 -8.44 -4.52
C GLY A 242 -0.56 -7.24 -5.31
N ARG A 243 -1.64 -6.62 -4.81
CA ARG A 243 -2.18 -5.37 -5.34
C ARG A 243 -1.39 -4.16 -4.84
N SER A 244 -1.58 -3.02 -5.50
CA SER A 244 -1.05 -1.74 -5.03
C SER A 244 -1.52 -1.41 -3.59
N ILE A 245 -0.64 -0.78 -2.81
CA ILE A 245 -0.89 -0.34 -1.44
C ILE A 245 -0.77 1.18 -1.41
N SER A 246 -1.84 1.86 -1.01
CA SER A 246 -1.86 3.32 -0.91
C SER A 246 -1.04 3.81 0.29
N PRO A 247 -0.60 5.08 0.29
CA PRO A 247 0.07 5.69 1.45
C PRO A 247 -0.69 5.51 2.77
N THR A 248 -2.01 5.59 2.75
CA THR A 248 -2.87 5.42 3.93
C THR A 248 -2.94 3.98 4.46
N GLN A 249 -2.58 3.01 3.63
CA GLN A 249 -2.52 1.59 4.00
C GLN A 249 -1.10 1.15 4.41
N ASP A 250 -0.12 2.06 4.36
CA ASP A 250 1.22 1.84 4.87
C ASP A 250 1.27 1.88 6.40
N THR A 251 2.41 1.48 6.96
CA THR A 251 2.67 1.43 8.39
C THR A 251 3.03 2.79 8.98
N GLY A 252 2.29 3.85 8.60
CA GLY A 252 2.39 5.19 9.19
C GLY A 252 3.44 6.12 8.57
N MET A 253 4.18 5.66 7.55
CA MET A 253 5.19 6.45 6.84
C MET A 253 4.73 6.94 5.46
N TYR A 254 3.49 6.61 5.06
CA TYR A 254 2.87 7.05 3.81
C TYR A 254 3.60 6.59 2.53
N ARG A 255 4.23 5.43 2.56
CA ARG A 255 4.88 4.83 1.37
C ARG A 255 3.83 4.17 0.47
N SER A 256 3.92 4.40 -0.84
CA SER A 256 3.15 3.63 -1.82
C SER A 256 3.89 2.37 -2.23
N TRP A 257 3.16 1.26 -2.43
CA TRP A 257 3.69 0.03 -3.04
C TRP A 257 2.97 -0.26 -4.35
N SER A 258 3.70 -0.44 -5.45
CA SER A 258 3.16 -0.81 -6.76
C SER A 258 3.06 -2.31 -6.94
N GLU A 259 2.32 -2.74 -7.96
CA GLU A 259 2.23 -4.15 -8.36
C GLU A 259 3.48 -4.55 -9.16
N ASP A 260 3.78 -5.85 -9.21
CA ASP A 260 5.02 -6.32 -9.84
C ASP A 260 4.91 -6.60 -11.34
N GLY A 261 3.69 -6.60 -11.89
CA GLY A 261 3.40 -7.07 -13.24
C GLY A 261 4.18 -6.38 -14.36
N GLU A 262 4.44 -5.08 -14.25
CA GLU A 262 5.18 -4.31 -15.26
C GLU A 262 6.69 -4.58 -15.23
N TYR A 263 7.21 -5.15 -14.14
CA TYR A 263 8.64 -5.38 -13.95
C TYR A 263 9.07 -6.82 -14.25
N VAL A 264 8.14 -7.78 -14.30
CA VAL A 264 8.45 -9.19 -14.61
C VAL A 264 8.80 -9.34 -16.09
N THR A 265 10.07 -9.57 -16.41
CA THR A 265 10.54 -9.81 -17.79
C THR A 265 10.65 -11.28 -18.14
N ASN A 266 10.88 -12.14 -17.14
CA ASN A 266 10.84 -13.60 -17.30
C ASN A 266 10.04 -14.23 -16.17
N GLY A 267 8.73 -14.39 -16.39
CA GLY A 267 7.81 -14.95 -15.39
C GLY A 267 7.69 -16.48 -15.42
N GLY A 268 8.05 -17.15 -16.51
CA GLY A 268 7.75 -18.58 -16.72
C GLY A 268 6.29 -18.93 -16.36
N PRO A 269 6.00 -20.15 -15.90
CA PRO A 269 4.70 -20.52 -15.34
C PRO A 269 4.57 -20.12 -13.85
N SER A 270 5.16 -19.01 -13.42
CA SER A 270 5.12 -18.56 -12.02
C SER A 270 3.70 -18.48 -11.46
N VAL A 271 3.58 -18.67 -10.15
CA VAL A 271 2.32 -18.66 -9.44
C VAL A 271 2.31 -17.58 -8.36
N LEU A 272 1.12 -17.09 -8.03
CA LEU A 272 0.87 -15.99 -7.09
C LEU A 272 0.19 -16.51 -5.82
N PRO A 273 0.91 -17.18 -4.91
CA PRO A 273 0.32 -17.63 -3.66
C PRO A 273 -0.09 -16.42 -2.81
N VAL A 274 -1.22 -16.57 -2.13
CA VAL A 274 -1.76 -15.57 -1.21
C VAL A 274 -2.32 -16.25 0.02
N ASN A 275 -2.04 -15.70 1.19
CA ASN A 275 -2.66 -16.12 2.44
C ASN A 275 -3.23 -14.88 3.15
N LEU A 276 -4.53 -14.66 3.00
CA LEU A 276 -5.21 -13.50 3.58
C LEU A 276 -5.51 -13.66 5.08
N ILE A 277 -5.44 -14.88 5.59
CA ILE A 277 -5.85 -15.24 6.96
C ILE A 277 -4.65 -15.19 7.91
N ILE A 278 -3.43 -15.46 7.41
CA ILE A 278 -2.23 -15.43 8.25
C ILE A 278 -2.02 -14.06 8.89
N SER A 279 -1.64 -14.05 10.16
CA SER A 279 -1.16 -12.86 10.85
C SER A 279 0.36 -12.98 10.97
N PRO A 280 1.15 -12.28 10.14
CA PRO A 280 2.60 -12.41 10.18
C PRO A 280 3.17 -12.01 11.54
N SER A 281 4.06 -12.84 12.09
CA SER A 281 4.71 -12.60 13.38
C SER A 281 5.98 -11.77 13.20
N PHE A 282 5.93 -10.49 13.57
CA PHE A 282 7.07 -9.57 13.47
C PHE A 282 8.05 -9.73 14.65
N SER A 283 8.59 -10.92 14.83
CA SER A 283 9.57 -11.23 15.88
C SER A 283 11.02 -10.95 15.48
N VAL A 284 11.31 -10.93 14.17
CA VAL A 284 12.68 -10.78 13.63
C VAL A 284 12.94 -9.36 13.13
N ILE A 285 11.94 -8.74 12.53
CA ILE A 285 12.03 -7.38 11.98
C ILE A 285 10.92 -6.51 12.57
N PRO A 286 11.11 -5.18 12.65
CA PRO A 286 10.06 -4.29 13.09
C PRO A 286 8.81 -4.38 12.21
N ASN A 287 7.64 -4.25 12.83
CA ASN A 287 6.34 -4.34 12.16
C ASN A 287 6.08 -3.23 11.12
N TYR A 288 6.85 -2.15 11.17
CA TYR A 288 6.79 -1.03 10.23
C TYR A 288 7.73 -1.19 9.04
N SER A 289 8.54 -2.27 8.97
CA SER A 289 9.46 -2.49 7.85
C SER A 289 8.73 -2.53 6.50
N ALA A 290 7.58 -3.21 6.45
CA ALA A 290 6.64 -3.17 5.33
C ALA A 290 5.23 -3.53 5.84
N PRO A 291 4.15 -3.08 5.18
CA PRO A 291 2.80 -3.36 5.62
C PRO A 291 2.45 -4.84 5.45
N VAL A 292 1.58 -5.36 6.33
CA VAL A 292 1.15 -6.78 6.36
C VAL A 292 0.75 -7.34 4.99
N PRO A 293 0.05 -6.62 4.09
CA PRO A 293 -0.29 -7.13 2.77
C PRO A 293 0.93 -7.56 1.94
N VAL A 294 2.10 -6.94 2.11
CA VAL A 294 3.35 -7.35 1.43
C VAL A 294 3.74 -8.77 1.81
N TYR A 295 3.63 -9.13 3.09
CA TYR A 295 4.02 -10.46 3.59
C TYR A 295 2.91 -11.52 3.49
N ARG A 296 1.75 -11.17 2.92
CA ARG A 296 0.63 -12.08 2.66
C ARG A 296 0.55 -12.53 1.21
N THR A 297 1.29 -11.87 0.33
CA THR A 297 1.38 -12.19 -1.09
C THR A 297 2.82 -12.51 -1.45
N ALA A 298 3.00 -13.30 -2.50
CA ALA A 298 4.30 -13.54 -3.08
C ALA A 298 4.15 -13.92 -4.54
N ARG A 299 5.28 -13.98 -5.25
CA ARG A 299 5.42 -14.74 -6.49
C ARG A 299 6.41 -15.88 -6.27
N THR A 300 6.04 -17.06 -6.75
CA THR A 300 6.87 -18.28 -6.72
C THR A 300 6.98 -18.89 -8.11
N MET A 301 7.89 -19.82 -8.31
CA MET A 301 8.08 -20.48 -9.61
C MET A 301 7.04 -21.59 -9.84
N GLY A 302 6.55 -22.20 -8.77
CA GLY A 302 5.47 -23.19 -8.79
C GLY A 302 5.95 -24.60 -8.45
N THR A 303 5.13 -25.62 -8.71
CA THR A 303 5.40 -27.00 -8.24
C THR A 303 6.17 -27.88 -9.23
N ASN A 304 6.33 -27.43 -10.47
CA ASN A 304 6.98 -28.23 -11.51
C ASN A 304 8.50 -28.03 -11.52
N LYS A 305 9.21 -28.90 -10.80
CA LYS A 305 10.67 -28.91 -10.70
C LYS A 305 11.37 -28.81 -12.07
N THR A 306 10.99 -29.67 -13.02
CA THR A 306 11.64 -29.71 -14.33
C THR A 306 11.52 -28.38 -15.06
N VAL A 307 10.41 -27.66 -14.90
CA VAL A 307 10.27 -26.33 -15.50
C VAL A 307 11.07 -25.30 -14.72
N ASN A 308 10.95 -25.30 -13.39
CA ASN A 308 11.60 -24.32 -12.52
C ASN A 308 13.14 -24.31 -12.65
N GLU A 309 13.76 -25.47 -12.88
CA GLU A 309 15.21 -25.57 -13.07
C GLU A 309 15.68 -24.94 -14.39
N ASN A 310 14.80 -24.75 -15.37
CA ASN A 310 15.13 -24.32 -16.74
C ASN A 310 14.93 -22.81 -17.01
N TYR A 311 14.49 -22.02 -16.03
CA TYR A 311 14.42 -20.57 -16.18
C TYR A 311 14.73 -19.86 -14.87
N ARG A 312 15.04 -18.56 -14.94
CA ARG A 312 15.13 -17.69 -13.77
C ARG A 312 13.90 -16.81 -13.73
N LEU A 313 13.25 -16.75 -12.57
CA LEU A 313 12.15 -15.81 -12.35
C LEU A 313 12.74 -14.42 -12.18
N THR A 314 12.55 -13.54 -13.16
CA THR A 314 13.30 -12.28 -13.29
C THR A 314 12.39 -11.06 -13.32
N TRP A 315 12.78 -10.04 -12.56
CA TRP A 315 12.28 -8.67 -12.63
C TRP A 315 13.39 -7.73 -13.12
N GLU A 316 13.03 -6.71 -13.90
CA GLU A 316 13.95 -5.68 -14.37
C GLU A 316 13.44 -4.27 -14.06
N PHE A 317 14.36 -3.43 -13.58
CA PHE A 317 14.08 -2.08 -13.12
C PHE A 317 14.99 -1.09 -13.82
N ARG A 318 14.42 -0.11 -14.53
CA ARG A 318 15.20 0.87 -15.30
C ARG A 318 15.76 1.96 -14.39
N VAL A 319 17.05 1.90 -14.12
CA VAL A 319 17.77 2.81 -13.20
C VAL A 319 18.84 3.63 -13.93
N ASP A 320 19.34 4.69 -13.29
CA ASP A 320 20.41 5.54 -13.84
C ASP A 320 21.78 4.86 -13.73
N SER A 321 22.62 5.02 -14.75
CA SER A 321 23.97 4.47 -14.76
C SER A 321 24.94 5.34 -13.96
N GLY A 322 25.86 4.71 -13.24
CA GLY A 322 26.91 5.37 -12.44
C GLY A 322 26.55 5.61 -10.98
N PHE A 323 25.49 4.98 -10.47
CA PHE A 323 25.06 5.08 -9.08
C PHE A 323 25.04 3.73 -8.39
N THR A 324 25.34 3.74 -7.08
CA THR A 324 25.17 2.56 -6.24
C THR A 324 23.72 2.49 -5.83
N TYR A 325 23.16 1.29 -5.85
CA TYR A 325 21.78 1.01 -5.53
C TYR A 325 21.72 0.14 -4.28
N TYR A 326 20.86 0.55 -3.36
CA TYR A 326 20.44 -0.26 -2.23
C TYR A 326 19.16 -1.00 -2.61
N VAL A 327 19.20 -2.33 -2.49
CA VAL A 327 18.10 -3.24 -2.84
C VAL A 327 17.70 -4.01 -1.59
N ARG A 328 16.47 -3.83 -1.14
CA ARG A 328 15.87 -4.60 -0.05
C ARG A 328 14.87 -5.60 -0.63
N LEU A 329 15.08 -6.88 -0.34
CA LEU A 329 14.18 -7.97 -0.71
C LEU A 329 13.42 -8.45 0.53
N HIS A 330 12.09 -8.41 0.46
CA HIS A 330 11.20 -8.85 1.53
C HIS A 330 10.75 -10.29 1.32
N PHE A 331 10.77 -11.07 2.41
CA PHE A 331 10.40 -12.47 2.44
C PHE A 331 9.48 -12.80 3.61
N CYS A 332 8.52 -13.68 3.39
CA CYS A 332 7.70 -14.32 4.41
C CYS A 332 7.20 -15.63 3.83
N GLU A 333 7.68 -16.75 4.38
CA GLU A 333 7.20 -18.06 3.96
C GLU A 333 5.89 -18.37 4.67
N PHE A 334 4.79 -18.51 3.93
CA PHE A 334 3.46 -18.76 4.47
C PHE A 334 2.77 -19.97 3.86
N GLN A 335 3.42 -20.70 2.96
CA GLN A 335 2.86 -21.90 2.36
C GLN A 335 2.96 -23.06 3.34
N VAL A 336 1.86 -23.81 3.49
CA VAL A 336 1.72 -24.81 4.54
C VAL A 336 2.64 -26.02 4.35
N GLU A 337 3.15 -26.21 3.13
CA GLU A 337 4.07 -27.27 2.74
C GLU A 337 5.53 -26.97 3.08
N ILE A 338 5.88 -25.69 3.29
CA ILE A 338 7.25 -25.23 3.55
C ILE A 338 7.36 -24.85 5.02
N ARG A 339 8.00 -25.70 5.84
CA ARG A 339 8.01 -25.55 7.30
C ARG A 339 9.39 -25.65 7.92
N GLU A 340 10.31 -26.34 7.26
CA GLU A 340 11.64 -26.63 7.80
C GLU A 340 12.74 -26.01 6.93
N PRO A 341 13.89 -25.64 7.52
CA PRO A 341 15.07 -25.27 6.74
C PRO A 341 15.42 -26.39 5.74
N GLY A 342 15.76 -26.01 4.52
CA GLY A 342 16.03 -26.93 3.41
C GLY A 342 14.79 -27.30 2.58
N ASP A 343 13.57 -26.98 3.02
CA ASP A 343 12.37 -27.24 2.21
C ASP A 343 12.42 -26.44 0.91
N ARG A 344 12.71 -25.13 0.98
CA ARG A 344 12.83 -24.23 -0.17
C ARG A 344 14.14 -23.44 -0.07
N VAL A 345 15.15 -23.91 -0.79
CA VAL A 345 16.43 -23.21 -0.95
C VAL A 345 16.58 -22.73 -2.39
N PHE A 346 16.94 -21.47 -2.56
CA PHE A 346 17.13 -20.85 -3.87
C PHE A 346 18.34 -19.92 -3.91
N GLN A 347 18.67 -19.47 -5.11
CA GLN A 347 19.71 -18.50 -5.39
C GLN A 347 19.08 -17.17 -5.76
N ILE A 348 19.69 -16.08 -5.29
CA ILE A 348 19.31 -14.71 -5.63
C ILE A 348 20.40 -14.14 -6.52
N TYR A 349 20.01 -13.63 -7.67
CA TYR A 349 20.87 -12.91 -8.61
C TYR A 349 20.45 -11.45 -8.61
N ILE A 350 21.43 -10.55 -8.51
CA ILE A 350 21.23 -9.11 -8.69
C ILE A 350 22.23 -8.67 -9.77
N ASP A 351 21.70 -8.03 -10.81
CA ASP A 351 22.45 -7.66 -12.02
C ASP A 351 23.23 -8.86 -12.62
N ASN A 352 22.56 -10.00 -12.75
CA ASN A 352 23.10 -11.28 -13.22
C ASN A 352 24.25 -11.89 -12.40
N ILE A 353 24.61 -11.29 -11.26
CA ILE A 353 25.62 -11.80 -10.32
C ILE A 353 24.92 -12.45 -9.14
N VAL A 354 25.45 -13.60 -8.67
CA VAL A 354 24.88 -14.28 -7.50
C VAL A 354 25.08 -13.43 -6.24
N ALA A 355 23.99 -12.83 -5.77
CA ALA A 355 23.93 -12.09 -4.53
C ALA A 355 23.76 -13.03 -3.32
N GLU A 356 23.04 -14.13 -3.46
CA GLU A 356 22.88 -15.13 -2.41
C GLU A 356 22.88 -16.54 -2.99
N HIS A 357 23.69 -17.44 -2.41
CA HIS A 357 23.84 -18.80 -2.91
C HIS A 357 22.85 -19.79 -2.29
N GLN A 358 22.38 -19.49 -1.07
CA GLN A 358 21.61 -20.41 -0.23
C GLN A 358 20.50 -19.66 0.50
N ALA A 359 19.65 -18.98 -0.27
CA ALA A 359 18.50 -18.30 0.29
C ALA A 359 17.50 -19.33 0.82
N ASP A 360 17.22 -19.26 2.12
CA ASP A 360 16.25 -20.11 2.82
C ASP A 360 15.51 -19.24 3.84
N VAL A 361 14.24 -18.95 3.54
CA VAL A 361 13.42 -18.03 4.33
C VAL A 361 13.11 -18.61 5.72
N ILE A 362 12.89 -19.91 5.84
CA ILE A 362 12.62 -20.55 7.14
C ILE A 362 13.86 -20.48 8.02
N SER A 363 15.05 -20.76 7.46
CA SER A 363 16.32 -20.62 8.18
C SER A 363 16.56 -19.19 8.66
N TRP A 364 16.26 -18.19 7.83
CA TRP A 364 16.43 -16.79 8.14
C TRP A 364 15.45 -16.24 9.17
N ALA A 365 14.19 -16.61 9.05
CA ALA A 365 13.11 -16.07 9.88
C ALA A 365 12.85 -16.90 11.14
N GLY A 366 13.36 -18.14 11.20
CA GLY A 366 13.15 -19.07 12.30
C GLY A 366 11.77 -19.76 12.28
N GLY A 367 10.98 -19.57 11.23
CA GLY A 367 9.68 -20.25 11.09
C GLY A 367 8.80 -19.72 9.97
N ASN A 368 7.73 -20.47 9.69
CA ASN A 368 6.67 -20.09 8.76
C ASN A 368 5.82 -18.95 9.35
N GLY A 369 5.41 -18.00 8.52
CA GLY A 369 4.64 -16.83 8.92
C GLY A 369 5.45 -15.73 9.59
N VAL A 370 6.77 -15.81 9.58
CA VAL A 370 7.67 -14.82 10.18
C VAL A 370 8.34 -14.00 9.06
N PRO A 371 8.05 -12.69 8.96
CA PRO A 371 8.70 -11.83 7.98
C PRO A 371 10.19 -11.60 8.24
N VAL A 372 10.95 -11.48 7.15
CA VAL A 372 12.35 -11.09 7.16
C VAL A 372 12.67 -10.30 5.88
N TYR A 373 13.73 -9.49 5.89
CA TYR A 373 14.27 -8.89 4.67
C TYR A 373 15.77 -9.15 4.55
N ARG A 374 16.28 -8.96 3.33
CA ARG A 374 17.71 -8.99 3.01
C ARG A 374 18.09 -7.79 2.17
N ASP A 375 19.18 -7.17 2.57
CA ASP A 375 19.67 -5.92 2.01
C ASP A 375 20.94 -6.18 1.19
N TYR A 376 21.03 -5.52 0.04
CA TYR A 376 22.15 -5.65 -0.89
C TYR A 376 22.53 -4.28 -1.45
N ALA A 377 23.82 -4.06 -1.66
CA ALA A 377 24.34 -2.95 -2.46
C ALA A 377 24.78 -3.48 -3.83
N VAL A 378 24.48 -2.74 -4.90
CA VAL A 378 24.97 -3.07 -6.25
C VAL A 378 25.33 -1.78 -7.01
N MET A 379 26.47 -1.79 -7.69
CA MET A 379 26.92 -0.68 -8.52
C MET A 379 26.48 -0.92 -9.96
N ILE A 380 25.62 -0.06 -10.51
CA ILE A 380 25.29 -0.11 -11.94
C ILE A 380 26.26 0.80 -12.69
N GLY A 381 27.25 0.19 -13.34
CA GLY A 381 28.28 0.92 -14.09
C GLY A 381 27.75 1.53 -15.39
N ARG A 382 28.44 2.58 -15.88
CA ARG A 382 28.20 3.13 -17.21
C ARG A 382 28.81 2.22 -18.27
N ALA A 383 28.05 1.89 -19.32
CA ALA A 383 28.62 1.32 -20.54
C ALA A 383 28.45 2.28 -21.70
N GLY A 384 29.58 2.76 -22.23
CA GLY A 384 29.58 3.78 -23.26
C GLY A 384 28.77 5.01 -22.84
N ASN A 385 27.79 5.37 -23.67
CA ASN A 385 26.94 6.55 -23.48
C ASN A 385 25.57 6.21 -22.85
N GLU A 386 25.35 4.98 -22.37
CA GLU A 386 24.07 4.57 -21.76
C GLU A 386 23.86 5.26 -20.40
N MET A 387 22.93 6.20 -20.37
CA MET A 387 22.55 6.93 -19.17
C MET A 387 21.64 6.14 -18.22
N LYS A 388 20.92 5.14 -18.73
CA LYS A 388 20.05 4.26 -17.95
C LYS A 388 20.26 2.80 -18.34
N ARG A 389 20.09 1.90 -17.37
CA ARG A 389 20.23 0.44 -17.53
C ARG A 389 19.18 -0.29 -16.70
N ASN A 390 18.87 -1.52 -17.09
CA ASN A 390 17.98 -2.37 -16.32
C ASN A 390 18.79 -3.08 -15.22
N LEU A 391 18.49 -2.78 -13.96
CA LEU A 391 18.91 -3.58 -12.81
C LEU A 391 18.00 -4.82 -12.77
N SER A 392 18.58 -6.00 -12.95
CA SER A 392 17.84 -7.27 -12.87
C SER A 392 17.88 -7.85 -11.46
N ILE A 393 16.75 -8.40 -11.01
CA ILE A 393 16.65 -9.25 -9.83
C ILE A 393 16.09 -10.58 -10.31
N ALA A 394 16.81 -11.67 -10.11
CA ALA A 394 16.38 -12.97 -10.59
C ALA A 394 16.53 -14.05 -9.53
N LEU A 395 15.59 -15.00 -9.51
CA LEU A 395 15.57 -16.12 -8.59
C LEU A 395 15.68 -17.43 -9.36
N HIS A 396 16.41 -18.39 -8.80
CA HIS A 396 16.58 -19.72 -9.38
C HIS A 396 16.63 -20.76 -8.25
N PRO A 397 15.96 -21.92 -8.36
CA PRO A 397 16.00 -22.93 -7.31
C PRO A 397 17.42 -23.43 -7.08
N ALA A 398 17.76 -23.78 -5.84
CA ALA A 398 19.02 -24.44 -5.57
C ALA A 398 19.04 -25.83 -6.23
N PRO A 399 20.22 -26.41 -6.49
CA PRO A 399 20.31 -27.77 -7.01
C PRO A 399 19.54 -28.78 -6.15
N ALA A 400 19.00 -29.82 -6.80
CA ALA A 400 18.14 -30.83 -6.20
C ALA A 400 18.68 -31.54 -4.93
N TRP A 401 19.99 -31.55 -4.73
CA TRP A 401 20.61 -32.13 -3.53
C TRP A 401 20.54 -31.22 -2.30
N ARG A 402 20.13 -29.95 -2.46
CA ARG A 402 20.10 -28.92 -1.41
C ARG A 402 18.70 -28.42 -1.07
N THR A 403 17.72 -28.61 -1.95
CA THR A 403 16.34 -28.18 -1.73
C THR A 403 15.38 -29.35 -1.93
N LYS A 404 14.40 -29.49 -1.06
CA LYS A 404 13.33 -30.48 -1.20
C LYS A 404 12.34 -30.08 -2.30
N TYR A 405 11.98 -28.81 -2.33
CA TYR A 405 11.12 -28.20 -3.34
C TYR A 405 11.96 -27.28 -4.21
N SER A 406 12.04 -27.60 -5.50
CA SER A 406 12.74 -26.78 -6.49
C SER A 406 11.90 -25.57 -6.85
N ASP A 407 11.93 -24.55 -6.01
CA ASP A 407 11.11 -23.34 -6.11
C ASP A 407 11.85 -22.15 -5.48
N ALA A 408 11.35 -20.94 -5.72
CA ALA A 408 11.84 -19.71 -5.10
C ALA A 408 10.65 -18.83 -4.73
N ILE A 409 10.83 -17.89 -3.79
CA ILE A 409 9.76 -17.01 -3.30
C ILE A 409 10.28 -15.59 -3.12
N LEU A 410 9.43 -14.60 -3.40
CA LEU A 410 9.66 -13.19 -3.08
C LEU A 410 8.34 -12.48 -2.78
N ASN A 411 8.32 -11.65 -1.74
CA ASN A 411 7.13 -10.97 -1.25
C ASN A 411 7.13 -9.46 -1.54
N GLY A 412 8.31 -8.83 -1.58
CA GLY A 412 8.42 -7.39 -1.81
C GLY A 412 9.82 -6.97 -2.25
N VAL A 413 9.91 -5.82 -2.91
CA VAL A 413 11.18 -5.23 -3.35
C VAL A 413 11.17 -3.73 -3.07
N GLU A 414 12.25 -3.21 -2.49
CA GLU A 414 12.53 -1.77 -2.47
C GLU A 414 13.89 -1.49 -3.13
N ILE A 415 13.97 -0.48 -3.98
CA ILE A 415 15.20 -0.06 -4.66
C ILE A 415 15.41 1.43 -4.47
N PHE A 416 16.57 1.77 -3.93
CA PHE A 416 16.98 3.14 -3.67
C PHE A 416 18.29 3.44 -4.41
N LYS A 417 18.37 4.60 -5.04
CA LYS A 417 19.63 5.16 -5.52
C LYS A 417 20.35 5.82 -4.35
N LEU A 418 21.64 5.56 -4.18
CA LEU A 418 22.48 6.18 -3.17
C LEU A 418 23.23 7.38 -3.74
N SER A 419 23.36 8.44 -2.95
CA SER A 419 24.08 9.65 -3.35
C SER A 419 25.56 9.35 -3.59
N ASN A 420 26.11 9.89 -4.68
CA ASN A 420 27.54 9.90 -4.93
C ASN A 420 28.07 11.33 -4.68
N GLU A 421 28.95 11.49 -3.69
CA GLU A 421 29.50 12.81 -3.31
C GLU A 421 28.42 13.89 -3.09
N GLY A 422 27.30 13.50 -2.48
CA GLY A 422 26.18 14.40 -2.20
C GLY A 422 25.19 14.60 -3.35
N ASN A 423 25.41 13.99 -4.53
CA ASN A 423 24.53 14.11 -5.68
C ASN A 423 23.67 12.84 -5.90
N LEU A 424 22.37 13.04 -6.12
CA LEU A 424 21.40 12.00 -6.54
C LEU A 424 20.84 12.25 -7.94
N ALA A 425 21.12 13.42 -8.52
CA ALA A 425 20.51 13.83 -9.77
C ALA A 425 20.89 12.90 -10.93
N GLY A 426 19.88 12.24 -11.50
CA GLY A 426 19.96 11.55 -12.78
C GLY A 426 19.67 12.48 -13.95
N PRO A 427 20.04 12.10 -15.19
CA PRO A 427 19.72 12.87 -16.37
C PRO A 427 18.21 12.82 -16.68
N ASN A 428 17.70 13.86 -17.35
CA ASN A 428 16.33 13.81 -17.88
C ASN A 428 16.18 12.63 -18.86
N PRO A 429 14.99 12.00 -18.93
CA PRO A 429 14.70 10.99 -19.94
C PRO A 429 14.95 11.53 -21.35
N GLN A 430 15.61 10.75 -22.20
CA GLN A 430 15.72 11.07 -23.62
C GLN A 430 14.35 10.81 -24.27
N THR A 431 13.61 11.86 -24.58
CA THR A 431 12.39 11.75 -25.38
C THR A 431 12.79 11.34 -26.80
N ILE A 432 12.42 10.13 -27.24
CA ILE A 432 12.24 9.90 -28.67
C ILE A 432 11.02 10.74 -29.06
N PRO A 433 11.13 11.73 -29.97
CA PRO A 433 9.99 12.51 -30.38
C PRO A 433 8.93 11.58 -30.94
N ILE A 434 7.77 11.55 -30.28
CA ILE A 434 6.59 10.83 -30.75
C ILE A 434 6.24 11.46 -32.10
N SER A 435 6.54 10.75 -33.19
CA SER A 435 5.94 11.06 -34.47
C SER A 435 4.44 11.01 -34.29
N SER A 436 3.75 12.07 -34.72
CA SER A 436 2.31 12.26 -34.64
C SER A 436 1.55 10.95 -34.87
N PRO A 437 0.52 10.63 -34.07
CA PRO A 437 -0.22 9.40 -34.24
C PRO A 437 -0.82 9.37 -35.65
N LYS A 438 -0.35 8.44 -36.49
CA LYS A 438 -1.13 8.00 -37.63
C LYS A 438 -2.44 7.47 -37.06
N ILE A 439 -3.54 8.05 -37.53
CA ILE A 439 -4.92 7.62 -37.25
C ILE A 439 -4.98 6.09 -37.41
N SER A 440 -4.99 5.38 -36.29
CA SER A 440 -5.25 3.95 -36.25
C SER A 440 -6.76 3.76 -36.28
N VAL A 441 -7.25 3.19 -37.37
CA VAL A 441 -8.62 2.70 -37.54
C VAL A 441 -9.00 1.82 -36.33
N PRO A 442 -10.20 2.00 -35.74
CA PRO A 442 -10.60 1.23 -34.57
C PRO A 442 -10.67 -0.27 -34.89
N PRO A 443 -10.22 -1.16 -33.99
CA PRO A 443 -10.40 -2.59 -34.15
C PRO A 443 -11.88 -2.98 -34.02
N PRO A 444 -12.32 -4.08 -34.65
CA PRO A 444 -13.71 -4.50 -34.63
C PRO A 444 -14.16 -4.84 -33.21
N THR A 445 -15.29 -4.24 -32.82
CA THR A 445 -16.00 -4.47 -31.56
C THR A 445 -16.31 -5.95 -31.35
N ARG A 446 -15.78 -6.52 -30.26
CA ARG A 446 -16.22 -7.83 -29.74
C ARG A 446 -17.60 -7.70 -29.09
N PRO A 447 -18.48 -8.71 -29.19
CA PRO A 447 -19.85 -8.61 -28.71
C PRO A 447 -19.89 -8.56 -27.17
N LYS A 448 -20.67 -7.60 -26.65
CA LYS A 448 -21.00 -7.50 -25.22
C LYS A 448 -21.88 -8.69 -24.83
N TYR A 449 -21.38 -9.52 -23.91
CA TYR A 449 -22.21 -10.57 -23.30
C TYR A 449 -23.22 -9.90 -22.37
N SER A 450 -24.52 -10.10 -22.63
CA SER A 450 -25.59 -9.53 -21.82
C SER A 450 -25.68 -10.26 -20.48
N LEU A 451 -25.52 -9.52 -19.38
CA LEU A 451 -25.66 -9.99 -18.00
C LEU A 451 -27.11 -10.35 -17.59
N ARG A 452 -28.06 -10.43 -18.54
CA ARG A 452 -29.47 -10.77 -18.26
C ARG A 452 -29.76 -12.26 -18.13
N THR A 453 -28.89 -13.16 -18.58
CA THR A 453 -29.18 -14.60 -18.62
C THR A 453 -28.66 -15.39 -17.40
N ALA A 454 -27.86 -14.77 -16.52
CA ALA A 454 -27.34 -15.42 -15.31
C ALA A 454 -28.22 -15.24 -14.07
N PHE A 455 -29.20 -14.32 -14.09
CA PHE A 455 -30.09 -14.08 -12.94
C PHE A 455 -31.31 -15.02 -12.88
N LEU A 456 -31.66 -15.70 -13.98
CA LEU A 456 -32.81 -16.61 -14.02
C LEU A 456 -32.46 -18.05 -13.61
N THR A 457 -31.19 -18.43 -13.61
CA THR A 457 -30.75 -19.77 -13.15
C THR A 457 -30.54 -19.82 -11.64
N VAL A 458 -30.21 -18.71 -10.99
CA VAL A 458 -29.95 -18.66 -9.53
C VAL A 458 -31.26 -18.71 -8.72
N ILE A 459 -32.38 -18.18 -9.23
CA ILE A 459 -33.68 -18.20 -8.52
C ILE A 459 -34.32 -19.60 -8.54
N GLY A 460 -34.08 -20.40 -9.60
CA GLY A 460 -34.60 -21.76 -9.73
C GLY A 460 -33.90 -22.79 -8.82
N VAL A 461 -32.59 -22.62 -8.57
CA VAL A 461 -31.82 -23.54 -7.73
C VAL A 461 -32.12 -23.31 -6.24
N VAL A 462 -32.32 -22.07 -5.80
CA VAL A 462 -32.66 -21.79 -4.39
C VAL A 462 -34.08 -22.24 -4.03
N SER A 463 -35.03 -22.12 -4.96
CA SER A 463 -36.43 -22.53 -4.72
C SER A 463 -36.59 -24.05 -4.65
N SER A 464 -35.82 -24.80 -5.44
CA SER A 464 -35.86 -26.28 -5.42
C SER A 464 -35.22 -26.87 -4.16
N PHE A 465 -34.15 -26.27 -3.63
CA PHE A 465 -33.53 -26.70 -2.37
C PHE A 465 -34.42 -26.51 -1.13
N ILE A 466 -35.26 -25.46 -1.11
CA ILE A 466 -36.19 -25.20 0.00
C ILE A 466 -37.32 -26.24 0.03
N VAL A 467 -37.87 -26.59 -1.14
CA VAL A 467 -38.96 -27.59 -1.25
C VAL A 467 -38.46 -28.99 -0.88
N VAL A 468 -37.25 -29.37 -1.32
CA VAL A 468 -36.65 -30.67 -0.97
C VAL A 468 -36.30 -30.74 0.52
N SER A 469 -35.81 -29.65 1.13
CA SER A 469 -35.57 -29.60 2.58
C SER A 469 -36.86 -29.69 3.41
N ALA A 470 -37.93 -29.03 2.97
CA ALA A 470 -39.24 -29.11 3.63
C ALA A 470 -39.84 -30.52 3.56
N LEU A 471 -39.72 -31.19 2.41
CA LEU A 471 -40.15 -32.59 2.23
C LEU A 471 -39.33 -33.57 3.08
N TYR A 472 -38.02 -33.36 3.19
CA TYR A 472 -37.15 -34.17 4.05
C TYR A 472 -37.57 -34.05 5.53
N ILE A 473 -37.85 -32.84 6.01
CA ILE A 473 -38.28 -32.60 7.40
C ILE A 473 -39.66 -33.22 7.70
N LEU A 474 -40.57 -33.26 6.71
CA LEU A 474 -41.90 -33.86 6.88
C LEU A 474 -41.86 -35.39 6.88
N ILE A 475 -40.95 -36.00 6.12
CA ILE A 475 -40.84 -37.46 6.00
C ILE A 475 -40.02 -38.06 7.16
N PHE A 476 -39.01 -37.35 7.67
CA PHE A 476 -38.07 -37.88 8.67
C PHE A 476 -38.33 -37.42 10.11
N ARG A 477 -39.50 -36.85 10.44
CA ARG A 477 -39.85 -36.59 11.84
C ARG A 477 -40.13 -37.90 12.59
N PRO A 478 -39.37 -38.24 13.65
CA PRO A 478 -39.68 -39.38 14.49
C PRO A 478 -41.00 -39.12 15.23
N LYS A 479 -41.92 -40.06 15.09
CA LYS A 479 -43.24 -40.04 15.73
C LYS A 479 -43.09 -40.26 17.24
N SER A 480 -42.93 -39.19 18.03
CA SER A 480 -43.00 -39.29 19.50
C SER A 480 -44.46 -39.36 19.94
N ARG A 481 -44.81 -40.48 20.58
CA ARG A 481 -46.11 -40.80 21.15
C ARG A 481 -46.07 -40.45 22.65
N GLY A 482 -47.09 -39.80 23.18
CA GLY A 482 -47.23 -39.54 24.62
C GLY A 482 -48.44 -38.66 24.96
N GLU A 483 -49.44 -39.28 25.58
CA GLU A 483 -50.78 -38.79 25.95
C GLU A 483 -50.83 -37.92 27.22
N GLY A 484 -51.96 -37.21 27.38
CA GLY A 484 -52.48 -36.61 28.63
C GLY A 484 -53.05 -35.20 28.42
N SER A 485 -54.34 -35.02 28.07
CA SER A 485 -55.51 -34.75 28.96
C SER A 485 -55.32 -33.52 29.87
N SER A 486 -56.14 -32.46 29.97
CA SER A 486 -57.59 -32.19 29.78
C SER A 486 -57.79 -30.66 29.60
N SER A 487 -58.65 -30.14 28.70
CA SER A 487 -60.02 -29.60 28.96
C SER A 487 -60.11 -28.60 30.15
N TRP A 488 -60.69 -27.38 30.11
CA TRP A 488 -61.70 -26.70 29.29
C TRP A 488 -61.73 -25.18 29.61
N SER A 489 -62.21 -24.35 28.66
CA SER A 489 -63.09 -23.13 28.73
C SER A 489 -63.29 -22.33 30.05
N GLN A 490 -63.63 -21.05 30.14
CA GLN A 490 -64.19 -20.01 29.24
C GLN A 490 -64.32 -18.69 30.06
N LEU A 491 -64.33 -17.55 29.33
CA LEU A 491 -65.11 -16.31 29.53
C LEU A 491 -65.16 -15.57 30.89
N SER A 492 -64.84 -14.27 30.87
CA SER A 492 -65.75 -13.12 31.16
C SER A 492 -64.92 -11.84 31.33
N CYS A 493 -64.94 -10.90 30.38
CA CYS A 493 -65.84 -9.73 30.28
C CYS A 493 -65.65 -8.68 31.38
N LYS A 494 -65.10 -7.52 30.96
CA LYS A 494 -65.29 -6.13 31.45
C LYS A 494 -64.83 -5.84 32.89
N ASP A 495 -64.18 -4.71 33.19
CA ASP A 495 -64.63 -3.35 32.86
C ASP A 495 -63.57 -2.25 33.22
N TYR A 496 -63.76 -1.04 32.67
CA TYR A 496 -63.28 0.32 33.07
C TYR A 496 -61.88 0.91 32.67
N SER A 497 -61.91 1.61 31.52
CA SER A 497 -61.52 3.01 31.19
C SER A 497 -60.52 3.87 32.01
N SER A 498 -59.62 4.54 31.26
CA SER A 498 -59.36 6.02 31.20
C SER A 498 -58.07 6.28 30.37
N MET A 499 -58.15 6.66 29.07
CA MET A 499 -58.01 8.02 28.49
C MET A 499 -56.62 8.70 28.72
N ASP A 500 -55.99 9.43 27.78
CA ASP A 500 -56.15 9.67 26.33
C ASP A 500 -54.93 10.51 25.85
N GLY A 501 -54.72 10.64 24.53
CA GLY A 501 -53.75 11.60 23.96
C GLY A 501 -53.33 11.41 22.49
N SER A 502 -54.32 11.46 21.56
CA SER A 502 -54.33 11.97 20.15
C SER A 502 -53.03 12.17 19.33
N GLY A 503 -52.98 11.97 18.00
CA GLY A 503 -54.06 11.86 17.01
C GLY A 503 -53.52 11.87 15.57
N LYS A 504 -54.37 11.45 14.62
CA LYS A 504 -54.12 10.90 13.28
C LYS A 504 -54.05 11.90 12.11
N VAL A 505 -53.48 11.36 11.02
CA VAL A 505 -53.69 11.57 9.56
C VAL A 505 -55.16 11.79 9.13
N TYR A 506 -55.40 12.53 8.04
CA TYR A 506 -56.38 12.16 7.00
C TYR A 506 -55.97 12.60 5.58
N SER A 507 -56.35 11.77 4.63
CA SER A 507 -56.22 11.82 3.16
C SER A 507 -57.47 12.37 2.47
N SER A 508 -57.36 12.92 1.25
CA SER A 508 -58.07 12.43 0.04
C SER A 508 -57.91 13.37 -1.17
N VAL A 509 -57.97 12.76 -2.36
CA VAL A 509 -57.93 13.37 -3.70
C VAL A 509 -59.28 13.07 -4.39
N GLY A 510 -59.80 13.99 -5.21
CA GLY A 510 -60.90 13.69 -6.15
C GLY A 510 -61.38 14.85 -7.06
N ASN A 511 -61.08 14.72 -8.36
CA ASN A 511 -61.88 14.99 -9.59
C ASN A 511 -62.24 16.40 -10.15
N HIS A 512 -61.78 16.58 -11.41
CA HIS A 512 -62.42 17.04 -12.68
C HIS A 512 -63.18 18.39 -12.86
N SER A 513 -62.54 19.28 -13.65
CA SER A 513 -62.95 19.91 -14.94
C SER A 513 -64.31 20.63 -15.13
N LYS A 514 -64.27 21.93 -15.48
CA LYS A 514 -64.85 22.54 -16.71
C LYS A 514 -64.50 24.02 -16.90
N ASP A 515 -64.45 24.41 -18.19
CA ASP A 515 -64.04 25.68 -18.79
C ASP A 515 -64.98 26.89 -18.63
N THR A 516 -64.39 28.06 -18.97
CA THR A 516 -64.87 29.18 -19.82
C THR A 516 -65.34 30.53 -19.23
N THR A 517 -64.81 31.58 -19.90
CA THR A 517 -65.31 32.96 -20.17
C THR A 517 -65.09 34.13 -19.19
N SER A 518 -63.99 34.88 -19.46
CA SER A 518 -63.91 36.29 -19.95
C SER A 518 -64.58 37.51 -19.25
N VAL A 519 -63.78 38.59 -19.23
CA VAL A 519 -64.08 40.05 -19.44
C VAL A 519 -63.84 41.02 -18.25
N ALA A 520 -62.70 41.73 -18.36
CA ALA A 520 -62.44 43.18 -18.41
C ALA A 520 -62.70 44.18 -17.24
N ASP A 521 -61.74 45.13 -17.24
CA ASP A 521 -61.73 46.55 -16.88
C ASP A 521 -61.59 47.02 -15.43
N ASN A 522 -60.45 47.68 -15.14
CA ASN A 522 -60.50 49.08 -14.74
C ASN A 522 -59.23 49.88 -15.09
N LYS A 523 -59.47 51.16 -15.39
CA LYS A 523 -58.63 52.20 -15.98
C LYS A 523 -57.62 52.84 -15.01
N CYS A 524 -56.44 53.21 -15.52
CA CYS A 524 -56.00 54.58 -15.80
C CYS A 524 -54.73 54.55 -16.67
#